data_AF-A0A1F6YZQ3-F1
#
_entry.id   AF-A0A1F6YZQ3-F1
#
_cell.length_a   1.000
_cell.length_b   1.000
_cell.length_c   1.000
_cell.angle_alpha   90.00
_cell.angle_beta   90.00
_cell.angle_gamma   90.00
#
_symmetry.space_group_name_H-M   'P 1'
#
loop_
_entity.id
_entity.type
_entity.pdbx_description
1 polymer ?
#
loop_
_entity_poly.entity_id
_entity_poly.type
_entity_poly.pdbx_seq_one_letter_code
_entity_poly.pdbx_strand_id
1 'polypeptide(L)' 'MKEIIESIKAFAGKSKRVWMILKKPTKKEFELISKISAIGILLLGVIGFIISIIISFFF' A
#
# COMPACT_ATOMS: atom_id res chain seq x y z
N MET A 1 -24.64 -7.86 24.71
CA MET A 1 -24.03 -6.54 24.39
C MET A 1 -22.72 -6.28 25.15
N LYS A 2 -22.62 -6.60 26.45
CA LYS A 2 -21.37 -6.43 27.23
C LYS A 2 -20.18 -7.29 26.74
N GLU A 3 -20.44 -8.56 26.39
CA GLU A 3 -19.46 -9.50 25.82
C GLU A 3 -18.75 -8.98 24.55
N ILE A 4 -19.50 -8.31 23.66
CA ILE A 4 -18.96 -7.80 22.38
C ILE A 4 -18.01 -6.62 22.64
N ILE A 5 -18.34 -5.75 23.61
CA ILE A 5 -17.53 -4.59 23.97
C ILE A 5 -16.21 -5.05 24.60
N GLU A 6 -16.23 -6.07 25.47
CA GLU A 6 -15.00 -6.66 26.01
C GLU A 6 -14.15 -7.33 24.93
N SER A 7 -14.79 -8.04 24.00
CA SER A 7 -14.10 -8.71 22.89
C SER A 7 -13.39 -7.72 21.96
N ILE A 8 -14.02 -6.59 21.63
CA ILE A 8 -13.42 -5.52 20.82
C ILE A 8 -12.28 -4.84 21.59
N LYS A 9 -12.44 -4.60 22.90
CA LYS A 9 -11.39 -4.01 23.74
C LYS A 9 -10.16 -4.92 23.82
N ALA A 10 -10.39 -6.24 23.97
CA ALA A 10 -9.34 -7.24 23.94
C ALA A 10 -8.67 -7.33 22.56
N PHE A 11 -9.44 -7.27 21.47
CA PHE A 11 -8.91 -7.27 20.10
C PHE A 11 -8.06 -6.03 19.82
N ALA A 12 -8.53 -4.84 20.20
CA ALA A 12 -7.77 -3.59 20.06
C ALA A 12 -6.46 -3.64 20.85
N GLY A 13 -6.47 -4.22 22.06
CA GLY A 13 -5.25 -4.45 22.85
C GLY A 13 -4.26 -5.38 22.15
N LYS A 14 -4.74 -6.48 21.54
CA LYS A 14 -3.92 -7.41 20.75
C LYS A 14 -3.34 -6.74 19.51
N SER A 15 -4.15 -6.01 18.74
CA SER A 15 -3.71 -5.29 17.55
C SER A 15 -2.66 -4.21 17.84
N LYS A 16 -2.77 -3.53 19.00
CA LYS A 16 -1.75 -2.57 19.45
C LYS A 16 -0.38 -3.24 19.65
N ARG A 17 -0.37 -4.47 20.19
CA ARG A 17 0.87 -5.26 20.35
C ARG A 17 1.48 -5.62 19.00
N VAL A 18 0.65 -6.02 18.04
CA VAL A 18 1.09 -6.32 16.66
C VAL A 18 1.71 -5.07 16.03
N TRP A 19 1.13 -3.88 16.22
CA TRP A 19 1.69 -2.65 15.68
C TRP A 19 3.06 -2.30 16.28
N MET A 20 3.26 -2.57 17.58
CA MET A 20 4.52 -2.30 18.27
C MET A 20 5.67 -3.24 17.87
N ILE A 21 5.38 -4.48 17.43
CA ILE A 21 6.41 -5.43 16.96
C ILE A 21 6.85 -5.19 15.51
N LEU A 22 6.13 -4.36 14.74
CA LEU A 22 6.51 -4.07 13.37
C LEU A 22 7.82 -3.27 13.34
N LYS A 23 8.80 -3.77 12.58
CA LYS A 23 10.07 -3.10 12.36
C LYS A 23 9.84 -1.86 11.50
N LYS A 24 10.20 -0.69 12.03
CA LYS A 24 10.19 0.56 11.25
C LYS A 24 11.19 0.42 10.09
N PRO A 25 10.80 0.76 8.85
CA PRO A 25 11.68 0.64 7.70
C PRO A 25 12.90 1.56 7.87
N THR A 26 14.06 1.06 7.47
CA THR A 26 15.28 1.87 7.41
C THR A 26 15.21 2.81 6.22
N LYS A 27 15.81 4.01 6.30
CA LYS A 27 15.82 4.99 5.20
C LYS A 27 16.25 4.38 3.85
N LYS A 28 17.28 3.51 3.87
CA LYS A 28 17.76 2.81 2.68
C LYS A 28 16.73 1.86 2.06
N GLU A 29 16.04 1.09 2.89
CA GLU A 29 15.00 0.14 2.45
C GLU A 29 13.81 0.91 1.85
N PHE A 30 13.41 2.00 2.50
CA PHE A 30 12.33 2.86 2.01
C PHE A 30 12.66 3.48 0.65
N GLU A 31 13.87 4.04 0.48
CA GLU A 31 14.29 4.63 -0.80
C GLU A 31 14.36 3.61 -1.93
N LEU A 32 14.85 2.39 -1.66
CA LEU A 32 14.92 1.32 -2.65
C LEU A 32 13.52 0.91 -3.12
N ILE A 33 12.61 0.62 -2.17
CA ILE A 33 11.25 0.22 -2.48
C ILE A 33 10.52 1.34 -3.22
N SER A 34 10.64 2.59 -2.74
CA SER A 34 10.01 3.75 -3.38
C SER A 34 10.47 3.94 -4.82
N LYS A 35 11.78 3.82 -5.11
CA LYS A 35 12.33 3.93 -6.47
C LYS A 35 11.79 2.83 -7.39
N ILE A 36 11.80 1.58 -6.93
CA ILE A 36 11.32 0.44 -7.73
C ILE A 36 9.82 0.56 -7.99
N SER A 37 9.02 0.90 -6.97
CA SER A 37 7.58 1.11 -7.11
C SER A 37 7.27 2.28 -8.06
N ALA A 38 8.01 3.39 -7.96
CA ALA A 38 7.82 4.54 -8.84
C ALA A 38 8.10 4.17 -10.31
N ILE A 39 9.15 3.39 -10.58
CA ILE A 39 9.46 2.90 -11.93
C ILE A 39 8.33 2.01 -12.46
N GLY A 40 7.81 1.09 -11.64
CA GLY A 40 6.72 0.20 -12.04
C GLY A 40 5.43 0.96 -12.38
N ILE A 41 5.04 1.92 -11.54
CA ILE A 41 3.85 2.77 -11.77
C ILE A 41 4.02 3.60 -13.04
N LEU A 42 5.22 4.17 -13.26
CA LEU A 42 5.51 4.95 -14.45
C LEU A 42 5.44 4.11 -15.72
N LEU A 43 5.99 2.89 -15.71
CA LEU A 43 5.91 1.97 -16.84
C LEU A 43 4.47 1.61 -17.19
N LEU A 44 3.69 1.20 -16.19
CA LEU A 44 2.28 0.84 -16.37
C LEU A 44 1.46 2.05 -16.84
N GLY A 45 1.72 3.23 -16.29
CA GLY A 45 1.06 4.48 -16.69
C GLY A 45 1.37 4.86 -18.14
N VAL A 46 2.62 4.76 -18.56
CA VAL A 46 3.03 5.02 -19.95
C VAL A 46 2.38 4.04 -20.92
N ILE A 47 2.35 2.75 -20.58
CA ILE A 47 1.70 1.74 -21.42
C ILE A 47 0.20 2.03 -21.57
N GLY A 48 -0.50 2.29 -20.46
CA GLY A 48 -1.91 2.66 -20.49
C GLY A 48 -2.18 3.95 -21.26
N PHE A 49 -1.29 4.94 -21.13
CA PHE A 49 -1.38 6.21 -21.85
C PHE A 49 -1.20 6.04 -23.36
N ILE A 50 -0.24 5.21 -23.78
CA ILE A 50 -0.03 4.87 -25.20
C ILE A 50 -1.27 4.20 -25.77
N ILE A 51 -1.87 3.23 -25.06
CA ILE A 51 -3.11 2.57 -25.48
C ILE A 51 -4.23 3.59 -25.64
N SER A 52 -4.39 4.50 -24.67
CA SER A 52 -5.42 5.55 -24.72
C SER A 52 -5.24 6.50 -25.90
N ILE A 53 -4.00 6.88 -26.23
CA ILE A 53 -3.71 7.73 -27.40
C ILE A 53 -4.06 7.02 -28.69
N ILE A 54 -3.65 5.75 -28.83
CA ILE A 54 -3.92 4.96 -30.04
C ILE A 54 -5.42 4.82 -30.25
N ILE A 55 -6.19 4.51 -29.19
CA ILE A 55 -7.65 4.40 -29.26
C ILE A 55 -8.27 5.75 -29.63
N SER A 56 -7.88 6.85 -28.96
CA SER A 56 -8.43 8.19 -29.21
C SER A 56 -8.06 8.77 -30.58
N PHE A 57 -6.98 8.29 -31.21
CA PHE A 57 -6.60 8.72 -32.55
C PHE A 57 -7.35 7.95 -33.64
N PHE A 58 -7.68 6.68 -33.37
CA PHE A 58 -8.34 5.80 -34.34
C PHE A 58 -9.87 5.83 -34.26
N PHE A 59 -10.43 6.22 -33.10
CA PHE A 59 -11.86 6.39 -32.86
C PHE A 59 -12.19 7.87 -32.61
#